data_AF-W0TGP4-F1
#
_entry.id   AF-W0TGP4-F1
#
_cell.length_a   1.000
_cell.length_b   1.000
_cell.length_c   1.000
_cell.angle_alpha   90.00
_cell.angle_beta   90.00
_cell.angle_gamma   90.00
#
_symmetry.space_group_name_H-M   'P 1'
#
loop_
_entity.id
_entity.type
_entity.pdbx_description
1 polymer ?
#
loop_
_entity_poly.entity_id
_entity_poly.type
_entity_poly.pdbx_seq_one_letter_code
_entity_poly.pdbx_strand_id
1 'polypeptide(L)'
;MVKKQTAVGNASSLTQFSESLTTAYQSYVKNVKNNKQLLLIDSFLAFLVALGVLQFIFVLVIRDNFPFNAFLSGFVLCVGQFVLLVSLRLQLNSPFKGISKPRAFGEFVIASLILHFISLHFIN
;
A
#
# COMPACT_ATOMS: atom_id res chain seq x y z
N MET A 1 -38.68 -5.50 -25.26
CA MET A 1 -38.39 -4.09 -25.63
C MET A 1 -36.99 -3.77 -25.12
N VAL A 2 -36.03 -3.72 -26.04
CA VAL A 2 -34.60 -3.47 -25.78
C VAL A 2 -34.44 -2.04 -25.27
N LYS A 3 -33.84 -1.88 -24.09
CA LYS A 3 -33.57 -0.56 -23.51
C LYS A 3 -32.48 0.10 -24.36
N LYS A 4 -32.92 1.09 -25.14
CA LYS A 4 -32.17 1.94 -26.07
C LYS A 4 -30.85 2.40 -25.45
N GLN A 5 -29.75 1.98 -26.05
CA GLN A 5 -28.41 2.46 -25.78
C GLN A 5 -28.33 3.89 -26.35
N THR A 6 -28.57 4.89 -25.50
CA THR A 6 -28.49 6.29 -25.88
C THR A 6 -27.02 6.70 -25.99
N ALA A 7 -26.64 7.04 -27.22
CA ALA A 7 -25.42 7.71 -27.68
C ALA A 7 -24.58 8.40 -26.60
N VAL A 8 -23.36 7.90 -26.38
CA VAL A 8 -22.27 8.67 -25.78
C VAL A 8 -21.41 9.15 -26.94
N GLY A 9 -21.54 10.45 -27.23
CA GLY A 9 -20.73 11.13 -28.23
C GLY A 9 -19.24 11.08 -27.89
N ASN A 10 -18.45 11.28 -28.94
CA ASN A 10 -17.00 11.32 -29.07
C ASN A 10 -16.24 12.11 -27.98
N ALA A 11 -16.27 11.67 -26.72
CA ALA A 11 -15.36 12.15 -25.69
C ALA A 11 -13.97 11.60 -26.00
N SER A 12 -12.98 12.49 -26.16
CA SER A 12 -11.59 12.08 -26.34
C SER A 12 -11.21 11.07 -25.24
N SER A 13 -10.45 10.03 -25.57
CA SER A 13 -10.04 8.99 -24.61
C SER A 13 -9.45 9.56 -23.30
N LEU A 14 -8.81 10.73 -23.39
CA LEU A 14 -8.29 11.50 -22.26
C LEU A 14 -9.40 12.01 -21.32
N THR A 15 -10.55 12.44 -21.86
CA THR A 15 -11.72 12.86 -21.08
C THR A 15 -12.29 11.67 -20.29
N GLN A 16 -12.43 10.51 -20.92
CA GLN A 16 -12.91 9.29 -20.26
C GLN A 16 -11.95 8.78 -19.17
N PHE A 17 -10.64 8.87 -19.41
CA PHE A 17 -9.62 8.54 -18.41
C PHE A 17 -9.67 9.49 -17.21
N SER A 18 -9.78 10.80 -17.46
CA SER A 18 -9.90 11.82 -16.41
C SER A 18 -11.15 11.63 -15.55
N GLU A 19 -12.29 11.32 -16.18
CA GLU A 19 -13.54 11.00 -15.46
C GLU A 19 -13.41 9.74 -14.60
N SER A 20 -12.77 8.69 -15.14
CA SER A 20 -12.51 7.44 -14.41
C SER A 20 -11.61 7.67 -13.19
N LEU A 21 -10.54 8.48 -13.35
CA LEU A 21 -9.64 8.83 -12.25
C LEU A 21 -10.35 9.65 -11.18
N THR A 22 -11.14 10.64 -11.60
CA THR A 22 -11.94 11.46 -10.68
C THR A 22 -12.94 10.61 -9.90
N THR A 23 -13.61 9.68 -10.57
CA THR A 23 -14.58 8.77 -9.95
C THR A 23 -13.91 7.80 -8.96
N ALA A 24 -12.75 7.24 -9.34
CA ALA A 24 -11.96 6.37 -8.47
C ALA A 24 -11.47 7.11 -7.22
N TYR A 25 -10.95 8.33 -7.40
CA TYR A 25 -10.48 9.15 -6.29
C TYR A 25 -11.61 9.54 -5.33
N GLN A 26 -12.76 9.98 -5.85
CA GLN A 26 -13.91 10.31 -5.01
C GLN A 26 -14.42 9.10 -4.22
N SER A 27 -14.46 7.93 -4.85
CA SER A 27 -14.85 6.67 -4.20
C SER A 27 -13.87 6.28 -3.09
N TYR A 28 -12.57 6.41 -3.34
CA TYR A 28 -11.52 6.19 -2.36
C TYR A 28 -11.64 7.12 -1.15
N VAL A 29 -11.75 8.44 -1.37
CA VAL A 29 -11.85 9.43 -0.28
C VAL A 29 -13.09 9.20 0.58
N LYS A 30 -14.23 8.84 -0.03
CA LYS A 30 -15.45 8.47 0.71
C LYS A 30 -15.24 7.23 1.58
N ASN A 31 -14.57 6.21 1.05
CA ASN A 31 -14.29 4.97 1.79
C ASN A 31 -13.36 5.22 2.99
N VAL A 32 -12.27 5.97 2.79
CA VAL A 32 -11.28 6.27 3.83
C VAL A 32 -11.85 7.17 4.94
N LYS A 33 -12.64 8.20 4.60
CA LYS A 33 -13.24 9.10 5.61
C LYS A 33 -14.24 8.38 6.52
N ASN A 34 -14.89 7.33 6.02
CA ASN A 34 -15.87 6.57 6.79
C ASN A 34 -15.19 5.61 7.80
N ASN A 35 -13.95 5.19 7.56
CA ASN A 35 -13.27 4.20 8.39
C ASN A 35 -11.89 4.69 8.88
N LYS A 36 -11.83 5.11 10.15
CA LYS A 36 -10.60 5.61 10.80
C LYS A 36 -9.45 4.59 10.81
N GLN A 37 -9.73 3.28 10.85
CA GLN A 37 -8.70 2.24 10.83
C GLN A 37 -7.99 2.17 9.47
N LEU A 38 -8.76 2.28 8.38
CA LEU A 38 -8.21 2.33 7.03
C LEU A 38 -7.37 3.59 6.81
N LEU A 39 -7.81 4.74 7.35
CA LEU A 39 -7.04 5.98 7.28
C LEU A 39 -5.66 5.83 7.94
N LEU A 40 -5.58 5.17 9.10
CA LEU A 40 -4.32 4.93 9.78
C LEU A 40 -3.39 4.01 8.96
N ILE A 41 -3.95 2.93 8.39
CA ILE A 41 -3.20 1.99 7.54
C ILE A 41 -2.68 2.69 6.27
N ASP A 42 -3.53 3.47 5.61
CA ASP A 42 -3.18 4.15 4.35
C ASP A 42 -2.14 5.27 4.59
N SER A 43 -2.22 5.97 5.73
CA SER A 43 -1.18 6.91 6.18
C SER A 43 0.17 6.21 6.43
N PHE A 44 0.14 5.05 7.08
CA PHE A 44 1.35 4.28 7.35
C PHE A 44 1.97 3.71 6.07
N LEU A 45 1.15 3.26 5.11
CA LEU A 45 1.60 2.85 3.77
C LEU A 45 2.30 4.00 3.04
N ALA A 46 1.72 5.20 3.06
CA ALA A 46 2.34 6.38 2.44
C ALA A 46 3.69 6.73 3.08
N PHE A 47 3.79 6.63 4.41
CA PHE A 47 5.03 6.83 5.14
C PHE A 47 6.12 5.80 4.77
N LEU A 48 5.75 4.53 4.63
CA LEU A 48 6.68 3.47 4.21
C LEU A 48 7.25 3.70 2.81
N VAL A 49 6.40 4.14 1.87
CA VAL A 49 6.85 4.52 0.52
C VAL A 49 7.78 5.72 0.57
N ALA A 50 7.46 6.74 1.36
CA ALA A 50 8.31 7.91 1.53
C ALA A 50 9.69 7.53 2.11
N LEU A 51 9.73 6.65 3.12
CA LEU A 51 10.99 6.13 3.67
C LEU A 51 11.80 5.33 2.65
N GLY A 52 11.17 4.44 1.89
CA GLY A 52 11.84 3.66 0.85
C GLY A 52 12.45 4.54 -0.24
N VAL A 53 11.71 5.57 -0.67
CA VAL A 53 12.22 6.57 -1.63
C VAL A 53 13.38 7.36 -1.03
N LEU A 54 13.27 7.80 0.23
CA LEU A 54 14.32 8.53 0.92
C LEU A 54 15.61 7.70 1.03
N GLN A 55 15.51 6.43 1.43
CA GLN A 55 16.65 5.50 1.50
C GLN A 55 17.29 5.31 0.13
N PHE A 56 16.49 5.19 -0.92
CA PHE A 56 16.98 5.04 -2.29
C PHE A 56 17.71 6.30 -2.76
N ILE A 57 17.14 7.49 -2.51
CA ILE A 57 17.77 8.78 -2.83
C ILE A 57 19.09 8.94 -2.07
N PHE A 58 19.14 8.58 -0.79
CA PHE A 58 20.34 8.66 0.03
C PHE A 58 21.51 7.89 -0.60
N VAL A 59 21.27 6.66 -1.05
CA VAL A 59 22.29 5.84 -1.73
C VAL A 59 22.72 6.44 -3.07
N LEU A 60 21.76 6.98 -3.85
CA LEU A 60 22.08 7.64 -5.13
C LEU A 60 22.94 8.89 -4.95
N VAL A 61 22.68 9.69 -3.91
CA VAL A 61 23.38 10.96 -3.65
C VAL A 61 24.80 10.72 -3.12
N ILE A 62 24.96 9.80 -2.18
CA ILE A 62 26.27 9.55 -1.55
C ILE A 62 27.21 8.84 -2.53
N ARG A 63 26.67 8.08 -3.49
CA ARG A 63 27.45 7.33 -4.49
C ARG A 63 28.39 6.28 -3.88
N ASP A 64 28.21 5.97 -2.60
CA ASP A 64 28.83 4.86 -1.89
C ASP A 64 27.74 3.92 -1.37
N ASN A 65 27.95 2.61 -1.58
CA ASN A 65 27.03 1.56 -1.18
C ASN A 65 27.46 0.86 0.11
N PHE A 66 28.41 1.43 0.87
CA PHE A 66 28.94 0.80 2.08
C PHE A 66 28.26 1.35 3.34
N PRO A 67 27.66 0.52 4.21
CA PRO A 67 27.46 -0.93 4.12
C PRO A 67 26.18 -1.33 3.35
N PHE A 68 26.34 -2.21 2.35
CA PHE A 68 25.24 -2.59 1.43
C PHE A 68 24.13 -3.36 2.14
N ASN A 69 24.48 -4.21 3.11
CA ASN A 69 23.53 -4.97 3.91
C ASN A 69 22.60 -4.07 4.71
N ALA A 70 23.08 -2.92 5.20
CA ALA A 70 22.24 -2.01 5.97
C ALA A 70 21.22 -1.28 5.10
N PHE A 71 21.63 -0.85 3.90
CA PHE A 71 20.69 -0.33 2.92
C PHE A 71 19.65 -1.39 2.52
N LEU A 72 20.10 -2.58 2.15
CA LEU A 72 19.21 -3.64 1.70
C LEU A 72 18.26 -4.09 2.83
N SER A 73 18.75 -4.20 4.06
CA SER A 73 17.93 -4.50 5.25
C SER A 73 16.84 -3.44 5.45
N GLY A 74 17.21 -2.16 5.45
CA GLY A 74 16.27 -1.05 5.62
C GLY A 74 15.23 -0.98 4.49
N PHE A 75 15.67 -1.17 3.25
CA PHE A 75 14.81 -1.09 2.07
C PHE A 75 13.83 -2.27 2.02
N VAL A 76 14.33 -3.50 2.23
CA VAL A 76 13.48 -4.70 2.28
C VAL A 76 12.52 -4.66 3.46
N LEU A 77 12.93 -4.09 4.61
CA LEU A 77 12.01 -3.88 5.74
C LEU A 77 10.85 -2.96 5.35
N CYS A 78 11.12 -1.84 4.68
CA CYS A 78 10.07 -0.93 4.20
C CYS A 78 9.13 -1.60 3.19
N VAL A 79 9.68 -2.33 2.22
CA VAL A 79 8.88 -3.04 1.20
C VAL A 79 8.08 -4.20 1.81
N GLY A 80 8.70 -5.01 2.67
CA GLY A 80 8.05 -6.13 3.33
C GLY A 80 6.91 -5.67 4.22
N GLN A 81 7.14 -4.61 5.02
CA GLN A 81 6.09 -4.06 5.88
C GLN A 81 4.95 -3.45 5.07
N PHE A 82 5.26 -2.81 3.94
CA PHE A 82 4.26 -2.31 2.99
C PHE A 82 3.36 -3.45 2.48
N VAL A 83 3.94 -4.57 2.03
CA VAL A 83 3.18 -5.72 1.53
C VAL A 83 2.29 -6.31 2.63
N LEU A 84 2.80 -6.46 3.86
CA LEU A 84 2.01 -6.96 4.99
C LEU A 84 0.85 -6.03 5.35
N LEU A 85 1.04 -4.71 5.31
CA LEU A 85 -0.03 -3.72 5.54
C LEU A 85 -1.09 -3.73 4.45
N VAL A 86 -0.69 -3.85 3.17
CA VAL A 86 -1.66 -4.00 2.07
C VAL A 86 -2.49 -5.28 2.26
N SER A 87 -1.86 -6.39 2.66
CA SER A 87 -2.57 -7.63 2.95
C SER A 87 -3.59 -7.45 4.10
N LEU A 88 -3.20 -6.79 5.19
CA LEU A 88 -4.10 -6.48 6.30
C LEU A 88 -5.26 -5.57 5.83
N ARG A 89 -4.97 -4.54 5.04
CA ARG A 89 -5.98 -3.61 4.49
C ARG A 89 -7.06 -4.34 3.71
N LEU A 90 -6.66 -5.28 2.83
CA LEU A 90 -7.58 -6.09 2.03
C LEU A 90 -8.47 -6.95 2.93
N GLN A 91 -7.89 -7.62 3.93
CA GLN A 91 -8.61 -8.46 4.88
C GLN A 91 -9.58 -7.68 5.77
N LEU A 92 -9.27 -6.42 6.10
CA LEU A 92 -10.15 -5.56 6.90
C LEU A 92 -11.31 -4.96 6.10
N ASN A 93 -11.07 -4.62 4.82
CA ASN A 93 -12.08 -4.07 3.93
C ASN A 93 -13.02 -5.15 3.37
N SER A 94 -12.50 -6.34 3.07
CA SER A 94 -13.25 -7.46 2.50
C SER A 94 -12.81 -8.77 3.16
N PRO A 95 -13.39 -9.14 4.32
CA PRO A 95 -12.93 -10.28 5.09
C PRO A 95 -13.13 -11.60 4.33
N PHE A 96 -12.12 -12.45 4.36
CA PHE A 96 -12.20 -13.78 3.77
C PHE A 96 -13.09 -14.71 4.61
N LYS A 97 -13.73 -15.67 3.94
CA LYS A 97 -14.57 -16.67 4.61
C LYS A 97 -13.74 -17.47 5.61
N GLY A 98 -14.12 -17.43 6.89
CA GLY A 98 -13.42 -18.16 7.96
C GLY A 98 -12.22 -17.42 8.58
N ILE A 99 -11.93 -16.18 8.16
CA ILE A 99 -10.91 -15.34 8.78
C ILE A 99 -11.60 -14.15 9.46
N SER A 100 -11.50 -14.10 10.79
CA SER A 100 -11.99 -12.98 11.58
C SER A 100 -10.99 -11.82 11.57
N LYS A 101 -11.46 -10.58 11.75
CA LYS A 101 -10.59 -9.39 11.80
C LYS A 101 -9.50 -9.49 12.89
N PRO A 102 -9.79 -9.99 14.12
CA PRO A 102 -8.74 -10.17 15.13
C PRO A 102 -7.68 -11.19 14.72
N ARG A 103 -8.08 -12.27 14.03
CA ARG A 103 -7.16 -13.28 13.51
C ARG A 103 -6.23 -12.68 12.44
N ALA A 104 -6.81 -11.95 11.48
CA ALA A 104 -6.05 -11.24 10.45
C ALA A 104 -4.99 -10.29 11.05
N PHE A 105 -5.38 -9.56 12.11
CA PHE A 105 -4.45 -8.69 12.83
C PHE A 105 -3.34 -9.48 13.56
N GLY A 106 -3.68 -10.60 14.19
CA GLY A 106 -2.70 -11.48 14.84
C GLY A 106 -1.66 -12.05 13.85
N GLU A 107 -2.12 -12.52 12.69
CA GLU A 107 -1.26 -13.02 11.61
C GLU A 107 -0.34 -11.89 11.09
N PHE A 108 -0.86 -10.66 10.95
CA PHE A 108 -0.08 -9.48 10.58
C PHE A 108 1.02 -9.16 11.60
N VAL A 109 0.71 -9.16 12.90
CA VAL A 109 1.68 -8.85 13.96
C VAL A 109 2.81 -9.89 13.98
N ILE A 110 2.48 -11.18 13.91
CA ILE A 110 3.48 -12.25 13.92
C ILE A 110 4.37 -12.14 12.67
N ALA A 111 3.80 -11.96 11.49
CA ALA A 111 4.56 -11.78 10.25
C ALA A 111 5.48 -10.54 10.32
N SER A 112 4.98 -9.44 10.89
CA SER A 112 5.76 -8.21 11.07
C SER A 112 6.93 -8.43 12.01
N LEU A 113 6.74 -9.14 13.13
CA LEU A 113 7.82 -9.44 14.07
C LEU A 113 8.91 -10.30 13.44
N ILE A 114 8.54 -11.32 12.67
CA ILE A 114 9.50 -12.16 11.93
C ILE A 114 10.28 -11.32 10.92
N LEU A 115 9.61 -10.46 10.17
CA LEU A 115 10.26 -9.56 9.21
C LEU A 115 11.27 -8.65 9.91
N HIS A 116 10.90 -8.01 11.02
CA HIS A 116 11.80 -7.14 11.77
C HIS A 116 12.99 -7.93 12.34
N PHE A 117 12.76 -9.13 12.86
CA PHE A 117 13.82 -9.99 13.37
C PHE A 117 14.84 -10.34 12.27
N ILE A 118 14.37 -10.76 11.08
CA ILE A 118 15.23 -11.09 9.95
C ILE A 118 16.02 -9.85 9.49
N SER A 119 15.36 -8.69 9.36
CA SER A 119 16.03 -7.45 8.96
C SER A 119 17.10 -7.00 9.97
N LEU A 120 16.80 -7.07 11.27
CA LEU A 120 17.77 -6.72 12.33
C LEU A 120 18.94 -7.70 12.42
N HIS A 121 18.74 -8.96 12.05
CA HIS A 121 19.84 -9.93 11.94
C HIS A 121 20.67 -9.68 10.66
N PHE A 122 20.03 -9.29 9.56
CA PHE A 122 20.67 -9.11 8.26
C PHE A 122 21.42 -7.77 8.10
N ILE A 123 21.13 -6.78 8.96
CA ILE A 123 21.74 -5.43 8.88
C ILE A 123 23.25 -5.42 9.12
N ASN A 124 23.77 -6.43 9.84
CA ASN A 124 25.17 -6.61 10.19
C ASN A 124 25.77 -7.78 9.42
#